data_AF-A0A662WBJ5-F1
#
_entry.id   AF-A0A662WBJ5-F1
#
_cell.length_a   1.000
_cell.length_b   1.000
_cell.length_c   1.000
_cell.angle_alpha   90.00
_cell.angle_beta   90.00
_cell.angle_gamma   90.00
#
_symmetry.space_group_name_H-M   'P 1'
#
loop_
_entity.id
_entity.type
_entity.pdbx_description
1 polymer ?
#
loop_
_entity_poly.entity_id
_entity_poly.type
_entity_poly.pdbx_seq_one_letter_code
_entity_poly.pdbx_strand_id
1 'polypeptide(L)'
;MLSSTGIALLAFVIYWSILEFLKSRGKLEKYGMSSIGPMLMIRTKKGLQLLEKLSKPKLFWRVFANIGTPAVFMGMVFFFALILIGTFKIITSPPPPSQVTEPRNMLLIPWVNQIFPPEYLLVGLIVTLIVHELSHAILCRVEGVKVKALGVLLVLIPIGGFAEPDEKELMENTTRGQRIRIFSAGVISNFAVAAIAFTCFFYLLGFLSPHIVIAGVEEGIDLKVGDIVEEINGIEVKSAEDVTRALLHGDYVKIKTKEGEVVLPKVTGVRIMGLYTDYPAEKAGLKKGMIIFRIDNVNTPTLYAFKKYMDSTTPGQTITVYVYNNTNNASKVEVYNVTLTHSPIGNSGFMGVEVSEYIS
;
A
#
# COMPACT_ATOMS: atom_id res chain seq x y z
N MET A 1 -33.22 3.38 -23.98
CA MET A 1 -31.80 3.81 -24.04
C MET A 1 -30.94 2.57 -23.97
N LEU A 2 -29.86 2.47 -24.77
CA LEU A 2 -28.92 1.35 -24.67
C LEU A 2 -28.29 1.34 -23.27
N SER A 3 -28.14 0.15 -22.67
CA SER A 3 -27.32 -0.01 -21.47
C SER A 3 -25.88 0.41 -21.76
N SER A 4 -25.10 0.73 -20.72
CA SER A 4 -23.66 1.02 -20.86
C SER A 4 -22.91 -0.08 -21.60
N THR A 5 -23.29 -1.36 -21.35
CA THR A 5 -22.78 -2.53 -22.08
C THR A 5 -23.18 -2.51 -23.56
N GLY A 6 -24.41 -2.13 -23.89
CA GLY A 6 -24.88 -2.01 -25.27
C GLY A 6 -24.14 -0.92 -26.04
N ILE A 7 -23.85 0.21 -25.40
CA ILE A 7 -23.05 1.29 -25.99
C ILE A 7 -21.62 0.83 -26.28
N ALA A 8 -20.99 0.13 -25.33
CA ALA A 8 -19.63 -0.39 -25.51
C ALA A 8 -19.53 -1.42 -26.65
N LEU A 9 -20.49 -2.34 -26.74
CA LEU A 9 -20.55 -3.31 -27.83
C LEU A 9 -20.75 -2.63 -29.19
N LEU A 10 -21.65 -1.64 -29.26
CA LEU A 10 -21.86 -0.89 -30.49
C LEU A 10 -20.59 -0.15 -30.93
N ALA A 11 -19.91 0.52 -30.00
CA ALA A 11 -18.64 1.19 -30.27
C ALA A 11 -17.56 0.22 -30.77
N PHE A 12 -17.47 -0.96 -30.16
CA PHE A 12 -16.55 -2.02 -30.59
C PHE A 12 -16.85 -2.53 -32.01
N VAL A 13 -18.11 -2.80 -32.32
CA VAL A 13 -18.54 -3.26 -33.66
C VAL A 13 -18.29 -2.18 -34.72
N ILE A 14 -18.55 -0.91 -34.40
CA ILE A 14 -18.26 0.21 -35.30
C ILE A 14 -16.75 0.31 -35.55
N TYR A 15 -15.94 0.29 -34.50
CA TYR A 15 -14.48 0.31 -34.60
C TYR A 15 -13.96 -0.85 -35.48
N TRP A 16 -14.42 -2.07 -35.23
CA TRP A 16 -14.00 -3.23 -36.00
C TRP A 16 -14.43 -3.12 -37.47
N SER A 17 -15.67 -2.68 -37.72
CA SER A 17 -16.18 -2.49 -39.08
C SER A 17 -15.36 -1.45 -39.85
N ILE A 18 -14.96 -0.36 -39.20
CA ILE A 18 -14.06 0.65 -39.78
C ILE A 18 -12.69 0.05 -40.10
N LEU A 19 -12.11 -0.75 -39.20
CA LEU A 19 -10.82 -1.40 -39.43
C LEU A 19 -10.86 -2.35 -40.63
N GLU A 20 -11.89 -3.20 -40.73
CA GLU A 20 -12.02 -4.14 -41.84
C GLU A 20 -12.28 -3.41 -43.16
N PHE A 21 -13.05 -2.31 -43.13
CA PHE A 21 -13.21 -1.43 -44.28
C PHE A 21 -11.89 -0.78 -44.72
N LEU A 22 -11.08 -0.27 -43.79
CA LEU A 22 -9.77 0.31 -44.12
C LEU A 22 -8.76 -0.74 -44.62
N LYS A 23 -8.83 -1.96 -44.08
CA LYS A 23 -8.03 -3.12 -44.52
C LYS A 23 -8.37 -3.50 -45.95
N SER A 24 -9.65 -3.70 -46.26
CA SER A 24 -10.12 -4.05 -47.61
C SER A 24 -9.76 -3.00 -48.67
N ARG A 25 -9.60 -1.74 -48.27
CA ARG A 25 -9.15 -0.64 -49.14
C ARG A 25 -7.62 -0.51 -49.25
N GLY A 26 -6.85 -1.40 -48.60
CA GLY A 26 -5.39 -1.35 -48.58
C GLY A 26 -4.81 -0.07 -47.97
N LYS A 27 -5.62 0.70 -47.22
CA LYS A 27 -5.16 1.97 -46.62
C LYS A 27 -4.28 1.75 -45.40
N LEU A 28 -4.51 0.66 -44.65
CA LEU A 28 -3.74 0.36 -43.44
C LEU A 28 -2.26 0.11 -43.75
N GLU A 29 -1.98 -0.71 -44.76
CA GLU A 29 -0.60 -1.07 -45.13
C GLU A 29 0.23 0.13 -45.58
N LYS A 30 -0.40 1.11 -46.24
CA LYS A 30 0.25 2.38 -46.65
C LYS A 30 0.82 3.17 -45.48
N TYR A 31 0.26 3.01 -44.28
CA TYR A 31 0.72 3.68 -43.06
C TYR A 31 1.49 2.74 -42.11
N GLY A 32 1.90 1.55 -42.59
CA GLY A 32 2.58 0.57 -41.74
C GLY A 32 1.68 -0.09 -40.69
N MET A 33 0.36 -0.05 -40.91
CA MET A 33 -0.63 -0.66 -40.04
C MET A 33 -1.15 -1.95 -40.66
N SER A 34 -1.49 -2.92 -39.83
CA SER A 34 -2.18 -4.15 -40.27
C SER A 34 -3.18 -4.57 -39.20
N SER A 35 -4.26 -5.22 -39.58
CA SER A 35 -5.26 -5.71 -38.62
C SER A 35 -5.50 -7.22 -38.74
N ILE A 36 -5.63 -7.85 -37.58
CA ILE A 36 -6.05 -9.25 -37.41
C ILE A 36 -7.34 -9.22 -36.59
N GLY A 37 -8.48 -9.30 -37.27
CA GLY A 37 -9.79 -9.05 -36.66
C GLY A 37 -9.85 -7.64 -36.04
N PRO A 38 -10.28 -7.49 -34.77
CA PRO A 38 -10.35 -6.19 -34.11
C PRO A 38 -8.99 -5.66 -33.63
N MET A 39 -7.91 -6.45 -33.71
CA MET A 39 -6.58 -6.03 -33.28
C MET A 39 -5.91 -5.20 -34.36
N LEU A 40 -5.54 -3.96 -34.03
CA LEU A 40 -4.73 -3.09 -34.87
C LEU A 40 -3.26 -3.18 -34.44
N MET A 41 -2.41 -3.55 -35.39
CA MET A 41 -0.97 -3.62 -35.22
C MET A 41 -0.32 -2.46 -35.98
N ILE A 42 0.35 -1.57 -35.25
CA ILE A 42 1.04 -0.41 -35.83
C ILE A 42 2.54 -0.67 -35.76
N ARG A 43 3.18 -0.81 -36.93
CA ARG A 43 4.63 -1.00 -37.04
C ARG A 43 5.34 0.33 -37.24
N THR A 44 6.51 0.47 -36.61
CA THR A 44 7.39 1.61 -36.79
C THR A 44 8.85 1.18 -36.81
N LYS A 45 9.62 1.82 -37.70
CA LYS A 45 11.08 1.76 -37.70
C LYS A 45 11.70 2.88 -36.85
N LYS A 46 10.88 3.84 -36.42
CA LYS A 46 11.31 4.90 -35.48
C LYS A 46 11.61 4.25 -34.13
N GLY A 47 12.76 4.60 -33.55
CA GLY A 47 13.25 3.98 -32.30
C GLY A 47 14.30 2.89 -32.51
N LEU A 48 14.50 2.35 -33.72
CA LEU A 48 15.57 1.37 -33.98
C LEU A 48 16.98 1.95 -33.75
N GLN A 49 17.18 3.25 -33.98
CA GLN A 49 18.44 3.93 -33.65
C GLN A 49 18.66 4.06 -32.13
N LEU A 50 17.60 4.37 -31.39
CA LEU A 50 17.65 4.41 -29.93
C LEU A 50 17.96 3.01 -29.38
N LEU A 51 17.29 1.99 -29.91
CA LEU A 51 17.55 0.58 -29.59
C LEU A 51 19.02 0.23 -29.83
N GLU A 52 19.59 0.63 -30.97
CA GLU A 52 21.00 0.39 -31.27
C GLU A 52 21.91 1.06 -30.23
N LYS A 53 21.61 2.30 -29.84
CA LYS A 53 22.35 3.03 -28.79
C LYS A 53 22.26 2.34 -27.43
N LEU A 54 21.06 1.93 -27.03
CA LEU A 54 20.80 1.26 -25.75
C LEU A 54 21.43 -0.14 -25.70
N SER A 55 21.60 -0.80 -26.85
CA SER A 55 22.18 -2.15 -26.95
C SER A 55 23.71 -2.17 -26.99
N LYS A 56 24.38 -1.00 -27.08
CA LYS A 56 25.85 -0.90 -27.13
C LYS A 56 26.59 -1.54 -25.96
N PRO A 57 26.19 -1.38 -24.69
CA PRO A 57 26.89 -1.99 -23.56
C PRO A 57 26.55 -3.49 -23.45
N LYS A 58 27.02 -4.28 -24.42
CA LYS A 58 26.68 -5.71 -24.55
C LYS A 58 27.03 -6.52 -23.31
N LEU A 59 28.16 -6.20 -22.67
CA LEU A 59 28.60 -6.90 -21.46
C LEU A 59 27.60 -6.70 -20.30
N PHE A 60 27.16 -5.45 -20.08
CA PHE A 60 26.18 -5.12 -19.06
C PHE A 60 24.90 -5.94 -19.25
N TRP A 61 24.33 -5.95 -20.46
CA TRP A 61 23.09 -6.67 -20.75
C TRP A 61 23.24 -8.18 -20.61
N ARG A 62 24.38 -8.75 -21.02
CA ARG A 62 24.65 -10.19 -20.84
C ARG A 62 24.75 -10.56 -19.36
N VAL A 63 25.46 -9.76 -18.57
CA VAL A 63 25.58 -9.99 -17.11
C VAL A 63 24.22 -9.85 -16.45
N PHE A 64 23.48 -8.78 -16.75
CA PHE A 64 22.12 -8.55 -16.26
C PHE A 64 21.19 -9.75 -16.55
N ALA A 65 21.16 -10.22 -17.80
CA ALA A 65 20.33 -11.36 -18.18
C ALA A 65 20.80 -12.68 -17.54
N ASN A 66 22.12 -12.91 -17.41
CA ASN A 66 22.65 -14.11 -16.77
C ASN A 66 22.31 -14.15 -15.27
N ILE A 67 22.39 -13.02 -14.55
CA ILE A 67 22.01 -12.93 -13.13
C ILE A 67 20.50 -13.07 -12.96
N GLY A 68 19.71 -12.47 -13.85
CA GLY A 68 18.24 -12.51 -13.77
C GLY A 68 17.63 -13.85 -14.18
N THR A 69 18.29 -14.63 -15.04
CA THR A 69 17.74 -15.89 -15.56
C THR A 69 17.40 -16.90 -14.44
N PRO A 70 18.29 -17.19 -13.46
CA PRO A 70 17.94 -18.00 -12.30
C PRO A 70 16.70 -17.48 -11.55
N ALA A 71 16.57 -16.16 -11.38
CA ALA A 71 15.42 -15.56 -10.70
C ALA A 71 14.11 -15.80 -11.47
N VAL A 72 14.13 -15.79 -12.81
CA VAL A 72 12.96 -16.15 -13.63
C VAL A 72 12.56 -17.60 -13.39
N PHE A 73 13.51 -18.54 -13.42
CA PHE A 73 13.20 -19.96 -13.16
C PHE A 73 12.65 -20.19 -11.75
N MET A 74 13.26 -19.56 -10.73
CA MET A 74 12.74 -19.61 -9.36
C MET A 74 11.33 -19.01 -9.28
N GLY A 75 11.10 -17.87 -9.93
CA GLY A 75 9.79 -17.22 -10.02
C GLY A 75 8.74 -18.12 -10.68
N MET A 76 9.09 -18.81 -11.77
CA MET A 76 8.18 -19.75 -12.43
C MET A 76 7.76 -20.90 -11.51
N VAL A 77 8.72 -21.52 -10.80
CA VAL A 77 8.43 -22.59 -9.83
C VAL A 77 7.58 -22.05 -8.68
N PHE A 78 7.91 -20.86 -8.17
CA PHE A 78 7.18 -20.20 -7.10
C PHE A 78 5.73 -19.89 -7.48
N PHE A 79 5.49 -19.24 -8.62
CA PHE A 79 4.13 -18.93 -9.09
C PHE A 79 3.34 -20.20 -9.40
N PHE A 80 3.98 -21.23 -9.96
CA PHE A 80 3.33 -22.51 -10.17
C PHE A 80 2.88 -23.16 -8.85
N ALA A 81 3.74 -23.15 -7.83
CA ALA A 81 3.40 -23.62 -6.49
C ALA A 81 2.26 -22.79 -5.87
N LEU A 82 2.29 -21.46 -6.01
CA LEU A 82 1.19 -20.59 -5.56
C LEU A 82 -0.14 -20.92 -6.23
N ILE A 83 -0.13 -21.19 -7.54
CA ILE A 83 -1.35 -21.59 -8.27
C ILE A 83 -1.86 -22.93 -7.73
N LEU A 84 -1.00 -23.92 -7.49
CA LEU A 84 -1.42 -25.20 -6.92
C LEU A 84 -2.01 -25.05 -5.52
N ILE A 85 -1.33 -24.30 -4.65
CA ILE A 85 -1.79 -24.03 -3.28
C ILE A 85 -3.11 -23.24 -3.30
N GLY A 86 -3.20 -22.20 -4.13
CA GLY A 86 -4.39 -21.38 -4.30
C GLY A 86 -5.58 -22.20 -4.81
N THR A 87 -5.35 -23.04 -5.83
CA THR A 87 -6.36 -23.95 -6.36
C THR A 87 -6.84 -24.94 -5.30
N PHE A 88 -5.92 -25.56 -4.55
CA PHE A 88 -6.28 -26.46 -3.45
C PHE A 88 -7.12 -25.76 -2.37
N LYS A 89 -6.75 -24.53 -1.98
CA LYS A 89 -7.53 -23.73 -1.01
C LYS A 89 -8.92 -23.38 -1.52
N ILE A 90 -9.05 -22.96 -2.77
CA ILE A 90 -10.34 -22.64 -3.37
C ILE A 90 -11.28 -23.86 -3.38
N ILE A 91 -10.75 -25.05 -3.66
CA ILE A 91 -11.52 -26.29 -3.69
C ILE A 91 -11.91 -26.77 -2.28
N THR A 92 -10.99 -26.69 -1.32
CA THR A 92 -11.20 -27.23 0.05
C THR A 92 -11.88 -26.26 1.00
N SER A 93 -11.76 -24.97 0.78
CA SER A 93 -12.29 -23.91 1.66
C SER A 93 -12.58 -22.66 0.82
N PRO A 94 -13.68 -22.67 0.03
CA PRO A 94 -14.01 -21.56 -0.85
C PRO A 94 -14.24 -20.29 -0.01
N PRO A 95 -13.54 -19.19 -0.30
CA PRO A 95 -13.74 -17.95 0.42
C PRO A 95 -15.12 -17.36 0.13
N PRO A 96 -15.72 -16.61 1.07
CA PRO A 96 -16.98 -15.94 0.81
C PRO A 96 -16.86 -14.94 -0.36
N PRO A 97 -17.95 -14.69 -1.10
CA PRO A 97 -17.98 -13.67 -2.14
C PRO A 97 -17.62 -12.30 -1.55
N SER A 98 -16.66 -11.63 -2.17
CA SER A 98 -16.17 -10.31 -1.80
C SER A 98 -15.67 -9.61 -3.05
N GLN A 99 -15.46 -8.29 -2.98
CA GLN A 99 -14.86 -7.55 -4.09
C GLN A 99 -13.50 -8.13 -4.51
N VAL A 100 -12.72 -8.70 -3.57
CA VAL A 100 -11.41 -9.29 -3.85
C VAL A 100 -11.52 -10.64 -4.56
N THR A 101 -12.60 -11.39 -4.33
CA THR A 101 -12.81 -12.73 -4.89
C THR A 101 -13.64 -12.71 -6.17
N GLU A 102 -14.12 -11.55 -6.63
CA GLU A 102 -14.79 -11.41 -7.92
C GLU A 102 -13.83 -11.64 -9.10
N PRO A 103 -14.18 -12.48 -10.09
CA PRO A 103 -13.31 -12.78 -11.24
C PRO A 103 -12.85 -11.55 -12.02
N ARG A 104 -13.70 -10.51 -12.13
CA ARG A 104 -13.34 -9.25 -12.82
C ARG A 104 -12.15 -8.55 -12.17
N ASN A 105 -12.01 -8.68 -10.85
CA ASN A 105 -10.99 -8.01 -10.05
C ASN A 105 -9.68 -8.81 -9.96
N MET A 106 -9.67 -10.07 -10.43
CA MET A 106 -8.44 -10.82 -10.67
C MET A 106 -7.69 -10.31 -11.90
N LEU A 107 -8.40 -9.72 -12.86
CA LEU A 107 -7.80 -9.13 -14.06
C LEU A 107 -7.34 -7.71 -13.73
N LEU A 108 -6.06 -7.42 -13.93
CA LEU A 108 -5.48 -6.07 -13.73
C LEU A 108 -5.72 -5.18 -14.96
N ILE A 109 -6.95 -5.18 -15.48
CA ILE A 109 -7.35 -4.38 -16.65
C ILE A 109 -7.97 -3.08 -16.14
N PRO A 110 -7.47 -1.90 -16.56
CA PRO A 110 -8.05 -0.60 -16.22
C PRO A 110 -9.57 -0.54 -16.49
N TRP A 111 -10.34 0.10 -15.60
CA TRP A 111 -11.82 0.21 -15.62
C TRP A 111 -12.61 -1.11 -15.46
N VAL A 112 -12.00 -2.27 -15.68
CA VAL A 112 -12.61 -3.59 -15.39
C VAL A 112 -12.37 -3.97 -13.93
N ASN A 113 -11.15 -3.75 -13.46
CA ASN A 113 -10.77 -3.88 -12.07
C ASN A 113 -11.35 -2.71 -11.24
N GLN A 114 -12.06 -3.04 -10.17
CA GLN A 114 -12.69 -2.06 -9.27
C GLN A 114 -11.94 -1.86 -7.95
N ILE A 115 -10.86 -2.62 -7.71
CA ILE A 115 -10.05 -2.53 -6.49
C ILE A 115 -9.09 -1.34 -6.58
N PHE A 116 -8.46 -1.17 -7.75
CA PHE A 116 -7.44 -0.15 -7.95
C PHE A 116 -7.93 0.98 -8.86
N PRO A 117 -7.48 2.24 -8.62
CA PRO A 117 -7.72 3.34 -9.53
C PRO A 117 -7.24 3.01 -10.96
N PRO A 118 -8.08 3.19 -12.00
CA PRO A 118 -7.75 2.84 -13.38
C PRO A 118 -6.48 3.49 -13.91
N GLU A 119 -6.17 4.71 -13.46
CA GLU A 119 -5.02 5.50 -13.88
C GLU A 119 -3.72 4.81 -13.49
N TYR A 120 -3.64 4.25 -12.28
CA TYR A 120 -2.46 3.54 -11.80
C TYR A 120 -2.25 2.21 -12.53
N LEU A 121 -3.34 1.49 -12.82
CA LEU A 121 -3.28 0.28 -13.64
C LEU A 121 -2.81 0.60 -15.06
N LEU A 122 -3.29 1.70 -15.65
CA LEU A 122 -2.89 2.11 -17.00
C LEU A 122 -1.40 2.46 -17.06
N VAL A 123 -0.90 3.24 -16.09
CA VAL A 123 0.52 3.59 -16.01
C VAL A 123 1.37 2.33 -15.82
N GLY A 124 0.97 1.44 -14.89
CA GLY A 124 1.65 0.18 -14.65
C GLY A 124 1.70 -0.71 -15.89
N LEU A 125 0.58 -0.84 -16.61
CA LEU A 125 0.49 -1.62 -17.85
C LEU A 125 1.41 -1.05 -18.93
N ILE A 126 1.38 0.26 -19.17
CA ILE A 126 2.21 0.93 -20.17
C ILE A 126 3.70 0.73 -19.86
N VAL A 127 4.12 0.99 -18.62
CA VAL A 127 5.52 0.82 -18.21
C VAL A 127 5.95 -0.63 -18.36
N THR A 128 5.14 -1.57 -17.88
CA THR A 128 5.42 -3.01 -17.95
C THR A 128 5.59 -3.46 -19.40
N LEU A 129 4.66 -3.12 -20.30
CA LEU A 129 4.72 -3.53 -21.70
C LEU A 129 5.92 -2.90 -22.43
N ILE A 130 6.16 -1.60 -22.25
CA ILE A 130 7.28 -0.92 -22.90
C ILE A 130 8.60 -1.54 -22.46
N VAL A 131 8.80 -1.72 -21.15
CA VAL A 131 10.05 -2.27 -20.63
C VAL A 131 10.21 -3.73 -21.05
N HIS A 132 9.15 -4.53 -21.00
CA HIS A 132 9.18 -5.94 -21.39
C HIS A 132 9.65 -6.12 -22.84
N GLU A 133 8.98 -5.44 -23.77
CA GLU A 133 9.22 -5.58 -25.20
C GLU A 133 10.55 -4.95 -25.62
N LEU A 134 10.89 -3.79 -25.05
CA LEU A 134 12.17 -3.15 -25.30
C LEU A 134 13.33 -4.04 -24.84
N SER A 135 13.16 -4.76 -23.73
CA SER A 135 14.21 -5.64 -23.20
C SER A 135 14.47 -6.85 -24.08
N HIS A 136 13.41 -7.47 -24.62
CA HIS A 136 13.55 -8.47 -25.68
C HIS A 136 14.30 -7.91 -26.89
N ALA A 137 13.92 -6.71 -27.35
CA ALA A 137 14.56 -6.05 -28.49
C ALA A 137 16.06 -5.79 -28.25
N ILE A 138 16.41 -5.29 -27.05
CA ILE A 138 17.80 -4.99 -26.66
C ILE A 138 18.60 -6.28 -26.67
N LEU A 139 18.11 -7.34 -26.02
CA LEU A 139 18.85 -8.60 -25.95
C LEU A 139 18.98 -9.28 -27.31
N CYS A 140 17.99 -9.15 -28.20
CA CYS A 140 18.15 -9.55 -29.61
C CYS A 140 19.36 -8.87 -30.25
N ARG A 141 19.47 -7.53 -30.16
CA ARG A 141 20.61 -6.80 -30.73
C ARG A 141 21.94 -7.13 -30.06
N VAL A 142 21.96 -7.32 -28.74
CA VAL A 142 23.14 -7.71 -27.97
C VAL A 142 23.68 -9.08 -28.42
N GLU A 143 22.78 -10.00 -28.76
CA GLU A 143 23.13 -11.34 -29.23
C GLU A 143 23.28 -11.46 -30.76
N GLY A 144 23.17 -10.34 -31.47
CA GLY A 144 23.41 -10.29 -32.92
C GLY A 144 22.21 -10.64 -33.79
N VAL A 145 21.01 -10.69 -33.21
CA VAL A 145 19.74 -10.89 -33.93
C VAL A 145 19.16 -9.53 -34.32
N LYS A 146 18.84 -9.35 -35.60
CA LYS A 146 18.22 -8.11 -36.08
C LYS A 146 16.78 -7.99 -35.57
N VAL A 147 16.39 -6.75 -35.29
CA VAL A 147 15.00 -6.37 -34.99
C VAL A 147 14.50 -5.53 -36.15
N LYS A 148 13.48 -6.03 -36.87
CA LYS A 148 12.96 -5.48 -38.13
C LYS A 148 12.10 -4.24 -37.90
N ALA A 149 11.25 -4.30 -36.89
CA ALA A 149 10.33 -3.24 -36.51
C ALA A 149 10.04 -3.30 -35.01
N LEU A 150 9.61 -2.16 -34.48
CA LEU A 150 8.94 -2.05 -33.19
C LEU A 150 7.47 -1.73 -33.47
N GLY A 151 6.60 -1.94 -32.49
CA GLY A 151 5.21 -1.55 -32.67
C GLY A 151 4.36 -1.67 -31.42
N VAL A 152 3.07 -1.37 -31.64
CA VAL A 152 2.03 -1.42 -30.61
C VAL A 152 0.84 -2.20 -31.16
N LEU A 153 0.23 -3.01 -30.27
CA LEU A 153 -1.00 -3.75 -30.48
C LEU A 153 -2.13 -3.05 -29.72
N LEU A 154 -3.21 -2.73 -30.44
CA LEU A 154 -4.35 -1.99 -29.92
C LEU A 154 -5.65 -2.78 -30.12
N VAL A 155 -6.48 -2.84 -29.07
CA VAL A 155 -7.90 -3.19 -29.13
C VAL A 155 -8.64 -2.15 -28.30
N LEU A 156 -9.00 -1.03 -28.93
CA LEU A 156 -9.47 0.21 -28.30
C LEU A 156 -8.46 0.87 -27.34
N ILE A 157 -7.84 0.08 -26.47
CA ILE A 157 -6.73 0.44 -25.59
C ILE A 157 -5.44 -0.30 -26.02
N PRO A 158 -4.26 0.17 -25.59
CA PRO A 158 -3.02 -0.58 -25.77
C PRO A 158 -3.05 -1.87 -24.99
N ILE A 159 -3.01 -3.00 -25.72
CA ILE A 159 -2.99 -4.34 -25.14
C ILE A 159 -1.58 -4.93 -25.15
N GLY A 160 -0.66 -4.37 -25.94
CA GLY A 160 0.72 -4.85 -26.05
C GLY A 160 1.62 -3.88 -26.80
N GLY A 161 2.91 -3.91 -26.49
CA GLY A 161 3.96 -3.52 -27.44
C GLY A 161 4.43 -4.76 -28.20
N PHE A 162 5.27 -4.59 -29.22
CA PHE A 162 6.07 -5.70 -29.72
C PHE A 162 7.39 -5.20 -30.32
N ALA A 163 8.40 -6.07 -30.25
CA ALA A 163 9.58 -5.99 -31.09
C ALA A 163 9.60 -7.20 -32.01
N GLU A 164 9.82 -6.99 -33.31
CA GLU A 164 9.80 -8.06 -34.32
C GLU A 164 11.23 -8.52 -34.63
N PRO A 165 11.76 -9.56 -33.96
CA PRO A 165 13.07 -10.12 -34.27
C PRO A 165 13.07 -10.86 -35.62
N ASP A 166 14.22 -10.99 -36.25
CA ASP A 166 14.38 -11.92 -37.36
C ASP A 166 14.39 -13.36 -36.83
N GLU A 167 13.28 -14.08 -37.02
CA GLU A 167 13.10 -15.44 -36.52
C GLU A 167 14.14 -16.43 -37.06
N LYS A 168 14.58 -16.27 -38.32
CA LYS A 168 15.58 -17.16 -38.90
C LYS A 168 16.93 -16.95 -38.22
N GLU A 169 17.36 -15.69 -38.09
CA GLU A 169 18.59 -15.37 -37.35
C GLU A 169 18.49 -15.81 -35.87
N LEU A 170 17.32 -15.64 -35.25
CA LEU A 170 17.10 -16.06 -33.85
C LEU A 170 17.24 -17.57 -33.69
N MET A 171 16.72 -18.39 -34.60
CA MET A 171 16.76 -19.84 -34.46
C MET A 171 18.07 -20.46 -34.94
N GLU A 172 18.60 -19.97 -36.07
CA GLU A 172 19.76 -20.57 -36.74
C GLU A 172 21.09 -20.01 -36.22
N ASN A 173 21.16 -18.71 -35.90
CA ASN A 173 22.44 -18.03 -35.61
C ASN A 173 22.71 -17.83 -34.11
N THR A 174 21.86 -18.37 -33.22
CA THR A 174 22.05 -18.23 -31.78
C THR A 174 22.25 -19.58 -31.08
N THR A 175 22.95 -19.56 -29.95
CA THR A 175 23.07 -20.69 -29.04
C THR A 175 21.88 -20.77 -28.09
N ARG A 176 21.67 -21.92 -27.43
CA ARG A 176 20.61 -22.09 -26.42
C ARG A 176 20.69 -21.05 -25.31
N GLY A 177 21.88 -20.73 -24.81
CA GLY A 177 22.06 -19.72 -23.76
C GLY A 177 21.67 -18.31 -24.21
N GLN A 178 21.97 -17.96 -25.46
CA GLN A 178 21.55 -16.68 -26.05
C GLN A 178 20.03 -16.60 -26.18
N ARG A 179 19.38 -17.68 -26.64
CA ARG A 179 17.92 -17.76 -26.69
C ARG A 179 17.28 -17.62 -25.32
N ILE A 180 17.81 -18.31 -24.31
CA ILE A 180 17.30 -18.19 -22.94
C ILE A 180 17.39 -16.75 -22.46
N ARG A 181 18.52 -16.06 -22.68
CA ARG A 181 18.65 -14.64 -22.32
C ARG A 181 17.66 -13.75 -23.06
N ILE A 182 17.44 -13.98 -24.35
CA ILE A 182 16.46 -13.22 -25.14
C ILE A 182 15.06 -13.47 -24.59
N PHE A 183 14.65 -14.72 -24.39
CA PHE A 183 13.30 -15.07 -23.94
C PHE A 183 13.04 -14.71 -22.46
N SER A 184 14.06 -14.62 -21.62
CA SER A 184 13.90 -14.19 -20.22
C SER A 184 13.95 -12.67 -20.04
N ALA A 185 14.47 -11.92 -21.04
CA ALA A 185 14.77 -10.49 -20.92
C ALA A 185 13.59 -9.64 -20.43
N GLY A 186 12.40 -9.85 -20.99
CA GLY A 186 11.21 -9.09 -20.62
C GLY A 186 10.79 -9.32 -19.16
N VAL A 187 10.79 -10.57 -18.71
CA VAL A 187 10.44 -10.92 -17.32
C VAL A 187 11.47 -10.37 -16.33
N ILE A 188 12.77 -10.54 -16.63
CA ILE A 188 13.86 -10.01 -15.79
C ILE A 188 13.73 -8.50 -15.63
N SER A 189 13.43 -7.79 -16.71
CA SER A 189 13.37 -6.32 -16.68
C SER A 189 12.13 -5.81 -15.96
N ASN A 190 11.00 -6.52 -16.04
CA ASN A 190 9.83 -6.21 -15.22
C ASN A 190 10.11 -6.42 -13.72
N PHE A 191 10.80 -7.50 -13.34
CA PHE A 191 11.25 -7.68 -11.96
C PHE A 191 12.20 -6.56 -11.51
N ALA A 192 13.11 -6.12 -12.37
CA ALA A 192 14.01 -5.00 -12.06
C ALA A 192 13.23 -3.70 -11.85
N VAL A 193 12.26 -3.38 -12.71
CA VAL A 193 11.38 -2.21 -12.54
C VAL A 193 10.59 -2.31 -11.24
N ALA A 194 10.01 -3.47 -10.93
CA ALA A 194 9.30 -3.70 -9.67
C ALA A 194 10.23 -3.48 -8.47
N ALA A 195 11.45 -4.03 -8.50
CA ALA A 195 12.43 -3.85 -7.43
C ALA A 195 12.82 -2.37 -7.23
N ILE A 196 13.04 -1.63 -8.32
CA ILE A 196 13.32 -0.19 -8.26
C ILE A 196 12.11 0.55 -7.69
N ALA A 197 10.90 0.27 -8.18
CA ALA A 197 9.67 0.91 -7.71
C ALA A 197 9.42 0.66 -6.22
N PHE A 198 9.58 -0.58 -5.74
CA PHE A 198 9.48 -0.91 -4.32
C PHE A 198 10.57 -0.23 -3.50
N THR A 199 11.82 -0.20 -3.98
CA THR A 199 12.92 0.48 -3.29
C THR A 199 12.63 1.97 -3.14
N CYS A 200 12.19 2.63 -4.22
CA CYS A 200 11.76 4.03 -4.18
C CYS A 200 10.57 4.23 -3.23
N PHE A 201 9.58 3.35 -3.27
CA PHE A 201 8.41 3.42 -2.40
C PHE A 201 8.80 3.33 -0.91
N PHE A 202 9.58 2.32 -0.51
CA PHE A 202 10.02 2.17 0.88
C PHE A 202 10.97 3.29 1.32
N TYR A 203 11.83 3.77 0.42
CA TYR A 203 12.65 4.95 0.69
C TYR A 203 11.78 6.17 0.97
N LEU A 204 10.76 6.41 0.15
CA LEU A 204 9.82 7.53 0.30
C LEU A 204 8.94 7.39 1.55
N LEU A 205 8.56 6.17 1.95
CA LEU A 205 7.84 5.93 3.20
C LEU A 205 8.61 6.43 4.42
N GLY A 206 9.95 6.39 4.40
CA GLY A 206 10.80 6.92 5.47
C GLY A 206 10.70 8.45 5.66
N PHE A 207 10.20 9.18 4.66
CA PHE A 207 9.96 10.62 4.76
C PHE A 207 8.56 10.95 5.29
N LEU A 208 7.68 9.96 5.46
CA LEU A 208 6.42 10.17 6.16
C LEU A 208 6.72 10.29 7.65
N SER A 209 6.77 11.53 8.15
CA SER A 209 6.84 11.78 9.58
C SER A 209 5.46 11.54 10.21
N PRO A 210 5.34 10.66 11.22
CA PRO A 210 4.11 10.61 12.01
C PRO A 210 3.86 11.98 12.63
N HIS A 211 2.64 12.47 12.49
CA HIS A 211 2.20 13.73 13.08
C HIS A 211 1.25 13.43 14.24
N ILE A 212 1.43 14.14 15.34
CA ILE A 212 0.45 14.15 16.42
C ILE A 212 -0.66 15.10 16.00
N VAL A 213 -1.89 14.61 16.00
CA VAL A 213 -3.06 15.38 15.59
C VAL A 213 -4.06 15.44 16.72
N ILE A 214 -4.76 16.57 16.83
CA ILE A 214 -5.88 16.72 17.76
C ILE A 214 -7.05 15.87 17.26
N ALA A 215 -7.42 14.85 18.04
CA ALA A 215 -8.51 13.92 17.71
C ALA A 215 -9.89 14.40 18.18
N GLY A 216 -9.93 15.31 19.16
CA GLY A 216 -11.15 15.84 19.78
C GLY A 216 -10.85 17.08 20.62
N VAL A 217 -11.81 18.00 20.71
CA VAL A 217 -11.69 19.26 21.46
C VAL A 217 -12.99 19.52 22.20
N GLU A 218 -12.92 19.93 23.47
CA GLU A 218 -14.10 20.36 24.23
C GLU A 218 -14.50 21.79 23.86
N GLU A 219 -15.80 22.12 23.97
CA GLU A 219 -16.31 23.44 23.61
C GLU A 219 -15.62 24.56 24.42
N GLY A 220 -15.18 25.62 23.74
CA GLY A 220 -14.54 26.78 24.35
C GLY A 220 -13.01 26.78 24.31
N ILE A 221 -12.38 25.71 23.78
CA ILE A 221 -10.93 25.66 23.52
C ILE A 221 -10.67 26.06 22.06
N ASP A 222 -9.69 26.95 21.85
CA ASP A 222 -9.27 27.41 20.51
C ASP A 222 -8.33 26.42 19.81
N LEU A 223 -8.80 25.18 19.63
CA LEU A 223 -8.14 24.11 18.88
C LEU A 223 -9.18 23.44 17.97
N LYS A 224 -8.74 22.87 16.84
CA LYS A 224 -9.61 22.12 15.93
C LYS A 224 -9.17 20.68 15.77
N VAL A 225 -10.16 19.82 15.55
CA VAL A 225 -9.91 18.43 15.17
C VAL A 225 -9.15 18.39 13.85
N GLY A 226 -8.02 17.69 13.82
CA GLY A 226 -7.12 17.62 12.68
C GLY A 226 -5.92 18.57 12.77
N ASP A 227 -5.87 19.48 13.75
CA ASP A 227 -4.70 20.34 13.96
C ASP A 227 -3.46 19.49 14.27
N ILE A 228 -2.36 19.83 13.61
CA ILE A 228 -1.07 19.18 13.82
C ILE A 228 -0.39 19.84 15.02
N VAL A 229 -0.13 19.05 16.05
CA VAL A 229 0.64 19.47 17.22
C VAL A 229 2.12 19.37 16.91
N GLU A 230 2.84 20.49 17.01
CA GLU A 230 4.28 20.56 16.76
C GLU A 230 5.08 20.45 18.07
N GLU A 231 4.62 21.14 19.12
CA GLU A 231 5.28 21.17 20.43
C GLU A 231 4.26 21.09 21.57
N ILE A 232 4.64 20.41 22.65
CA ILE A 232 3.94 20.44 23.93
C ILE A 232 4.95 20.85 25.01
N ASN A 233 4.65 21.89 25.78
CA ASN A 233 5.53 22.41 26.84
C ASN A 233 6.96 22.73 26.36
N GLY A 234 7.10 23.20 25.11
CA GLY A 234 8.39 23.51 24.48
C GLY A 234 9.20 22.29 24.03
N ILE A 235 8.62 21.09 24.09
CA ILE A 235 9.23 19.85 23.59
C ILE A 235 8.54 19.48 22.27
N GLU A 236 9.32 19.29 21.21
CA GLU A 236 8.82 18.83 19.92
C GLU A 236 8.22 17.43 20.03
N VAL A 237 7.01 17.23 19.49
CA VAL A 237 6.29 15.95 19.58
C VAL A 237 6.09 15.31 18.21
N LYS A 238 6.69 14.13 18.02
CA LYS A 238 6.56 13.33 16.79
C LYS A 238 5.96 11.94 17.05
N SER A 239 5.87 11.55 18.31
CA SER A 239 5.38 10.24 18.73
C SER A 239 4.56 10.34 20.02
N ALA A 240 3.74 9.32 20.29
CA ALA A 240 2.98 9.24 21.54
C ALA A 240 3.90 9.20 22.79
N GLU A 241 5.14 8.70 22.63
CA GLU A 241 6.15 8.73 23.69
C GLU A 241 6.64 10.16 23.96
N ASP A 242 6.84 10.97 22.92
CA ASP A 242 7.23 12.38 23.08
C ASP A 242 6.13 13.18 23.76
N VAL A 243 4.85 12.95 23.41
CA VAL A 243 3.70 13.54 24.10
C VAL A 243 3.71 13.17 25.58
N THR A 244 3.91 11.90 25.89
CA THR A 244 3.99 11.41 27.28
C THR A 244 5.13 12.11 28.04
N ARG A 245 6.31 12.21 27.43
CA ARG A 245 7.47 12.89 28.01
C ARG A 245 7.18 14.37 28.24
N ALA A 246 6.59 15.04 27.26
CA ALA A 246 6.27 16.46 27.32
C ALA A 246 5.26 16.80 28.42
N LEU A 247 4.22 15.97 28.59
CA LEU A 247 3.20 16.16 29.62
C LEU A 247 3.71 15.86 31.04
N LEU A 248 4.82 15.14 31.20
CA LEU A 248 5.45 14.97 32.52
C LEU A 248 6.12 16.26 33.02
N HIS A 249 6.51 17.17 32.12
CA HIS A 249 7.13 18.46 32.46
C HIS A 249 6.11 19.60 32.61
N GLY A 250 6.45 20.61 33.43
CA GLY A 250 5.66 21.84 33.61
C GLY A 250 4.41 21.69 34.50
N ASP A 251 3.83 22.82 34.90
CA ASP A 251 2.60 22.89 35.72
C ASP A 251 1.33 23.16 34.88
N TYR A 252 1.50 23.40 33.59
CA TYR A 252 0.45 23.66 32.59
C TYR A 252 0.74 22.85 31.33
N VAL A 253 -0.24 22.77 30.44
CA VAL A 253 -0.09 22.11 29.12
C VAL A 253 -0.17 23.17 28.03
N LYS A 254 0.99 23.55 27.50
CA LYS A 254 1.12 24.51 26.40
C LYS A 254 1.24 23.73 25.09
N ILE A 255 0.18 23.76 24.28
CA ILE A 255 0.11 23.08 22.98
C ILE A 255 0.33 24.13 21.89
N LYS A 256 1.34 23.89 21.06
CA LYS A 256 1.64 24.72 19.89
C LYS A 256 1.28 23.95 18.63
N THR A 257 0.41 24.54 17.82
CA THR A 257 0.02 24.05 16.50
C THR A 257 0.46 25.05 15.44
N LYS A 258 0.25 24.71 14.15
CA LYS A 258 0.46 25.66 13.05
C LYS A 258 -0.48 26.86 13.09
N GLU A 259 -1.67 26.70 13.67
CA GLU A 259 -2.70 27.75 13.70
C GLU A 259 -2.52 28.70 14.89
N GLY A 260 -1.85 28.26 15.97
CA GLY A 260 -1.64 29.07 17.15
C GLY A 260 -1.09 28.30 18.34
N GLU A 261 -1.17 28.92 19.51
CA GLU A 261 -0.70 28.34 20.76
C GLU A 261 -1.80 28.46 21.82
N VAL A 262 -2.08 27.36 22.51
CA VAL A 262 -3.09 27.29 23.57
C VAL A 262 -2.43 26.79 24.85
N VAL A 263 -2.75 27.46 25.96
CA VAL A 263 -2.31 27.05 27.30
C VAL A 263 -3.51 26.54 28.06
N LEU A 264 -3.40 25.30 28.52
CA LEU A 264 -4.40 24.59 29.28
C LEU A 264 -3.90 24.34 30.71
N PRO A 265 -4.78 24.17 31.71
CA PRO A 265 -4.43 23.53 32.96
C PRO A 265 -3.71 22.17 32.76
N LYS A 266 -3.22 21.56 33.85
CA LYS A 266 -2.55 20.26 33.79
C LYS A 266 -3.41 19.16 34.40
N VAL A 267 -4.50 18.83 33.73
CA VAL A 267 -5.32 17.64 33.99
C VAL A 267 -5.10 16.66 32.86
N THR A 268 -4.09 15.82 33.03
CA THR A 268 -3.69 14.80 32.06
C THR A 268 -3.98 13.41 32.59
N GLY A 269 -4.49 12.53 31.73
CA GLY A 269 -4.68 11.14 32.06
C GLY A 269 -5.56 10.43 31.05
N VAL A 270 -6.25 9.41 31.52
CA VAL A 270 -7.07 8.55 30.69
C VAL A 270 -8.50 8.55 31.25
N ARG A 271 -9.44 9.12 30.48
CA ARG A 271 -10.86 9.23 30.84
C ARG A 271 -11.56 7.89 30.59
N ILE A 272 -12.32 7.41 31.57
CA ILE A 272 -13.14 6.21 31.46
C ILE A 272 -14.40 6.54 30.65
N MET A 273 -14.49 5.99 29.44
CA MET A 273 -15.62 6.16 28.53
C MET A 273 -16.72 5.12 28.79
N GLY A 274 -16.35 3.95 29.28
CA GLY A 274 -17.23 2.84 29.59
C GLY A 274 -16.58 1.81 30.51
N LEU A 275 -17.39 0.97 31.14
CA LEU A 275 -16.94 -0.16 31.95
C LEU A 275 -17.64 -1.43 31.47
N TYR A 276 -16.92 -2.55 31.47
CA TYR A 276 -17.51 -3.85 31.21
C TYR A 276 -18.19 -4.37 32.47
N THR A 277 -19.43 -4.86 32.33
CA THR A 277 -20.21 -5.42 33.43
C THR A 277 -19.53 -6.64 34.04
N ASP A 278 -19.51 -6.72 35.36
CA ASP A 278 -18.88 -7.77 36.17
C ASP A 278 -17.34 -7.82 36.11
N TYR A 279 -16.68 -6.81 35.55
CA TYR A 279 -15.21 -6.72 35.52
C TYR A 279 -14.61 -6.00 36.73
N PRO A 280 -13.30 -6.18 37.00
CA PRO A 280 -12.64 -5.64 38.18
C PRO A 280 -12.82 -4.14 38.41
N ALA A 281 -12.81 -3.33 37.36
CA ALA A 281 -12.95 -1.88 37.48
C ALA A 281 -14.34 -1.47 37.99
N GLU A 282 -15.39 -2.08 37.46
CA GLU A 282 -16.77 -1.83 37.91
C GLU A 282 -16.95 -2.31 39.36
N LYS A 283 -16.44 -3.51 39.69
CA LYS A 283 -16.50 -4.07 41.05
C LYS A 283 -15.73 -3.24 42.07
N ALA A 284 -14.63 -2.60 41.66
CA ALA A 284 -13.88 -1.69 42.50
C ALA A 284 -14.60 -0.34 42.71
N GLY A 285 -15.63 -0.03 41.93
CA GLY A 285 -16.43 1.20 42.05
C GLY A 285 -15.96 2.35 41.16
N LEU A 286 -15.12 2.08 40.15
CA LEU A 286 -14.80 3.06 39.12
C LEU A 286 -16.05 3.38 38.29
N LYS A 287 -16.15 4.62 37.81
CA LYS A 287 -17.31 5.13 37.07
C LYS A 287 -16.90 5.81 35.78
N LYS A 288 -17.81 5.80 34.81
CA LYS A 288 -17.69 6.58 33.57
C LYS A 288 -17.48 8.07 33.91
N GLY A 289 -16.55 8.70 33.20
CA GLY A 289 -16.17 10.11 33.38
C GLY A 289 -14.98 10.34 34.31
N MET A 290 -14.60 9.37 35.15
CA MET A 290 -13.39 9.47 35.98
C MET A 290 -12.13 9.47 35.10
N ILE A 291 -11.10 10.21 35.51
CA ILE A 291 -9.82 10.32 34.78
C ILE A 291 -8.73 9.62 35.60
N ILE A 292 -8.17 8.53 35.07
CA ILE A 292 -7.04 7.82 35.66
C ILE A 292 -5.76 8.57 35.31
N PHE A 293 -5.04 9.08 36.32
CA PHE A 293 -3.80 9.84 36.10
C PHE A 293 -2.55 9.15 36.67
N ARG A 294 -2.73 8.15 37.53
CA ARG A 294 -1.62 7.38 38.13
C ARG A 294 -2.08 5.97 38.51
N ILE A 295 -1.20 5.00 38.31
CA ILE A 295 -1.37 3.62 38.80
C ILE A 295 -0.14 3.25 39.62
N ASP A 296 -0.36 2.78 40.84
CA ASP A 296 0.66 2.61 41.88
C ASP A 296 1.52 3.87 42.03
N ASN A 297 2.82 3.75 41.72
CA ASN A 297 3.80 4.84 41.76
C ASN A 297 4.14 5.39 40.36
N VAL A 298 3.41 4.99 39.31
CA VAL A 298 3.68 5.37 37.92
C VAL A 298 2.61 6.33 37.42
N ASN A 299 3.01 7.55 37.05
CA ASN A 299 2.13 8.51 36.41
C ASN A 299 1.76 8.03 35.00
N THR A 300 0.47 8.12 34.66
CA THR A 300 -0.09 7.70 33.38
C THR A 300 -0.80 8.88 32.71
N PRO A 301 -0.06 9.94 32.29
CA PRO A 301 -0.68 11.16 31.76
C PRO A 301 -1.28 10.98 30.36
N THR A 302 -0.99 9.86 29.70
CA THR A 302 -1.42 9.53 28.34
C THR A 302 -1.98 8.13 28.26
N LEU A 303 -2.76 7.86 27.21
CA LEU A 303 -3.23 6.52 26.88
C LEU A 303 -2.06 5.56 26.62
N TYR A 304 -0.98 6.06 26.00
CA TYR A 304 0.24 5.28 25.78
C TYR A 304 0.88 4.83 27.10
N ALA A 305 1.05 5.75 28.06
CA ALA A 305 1.63 5.42 29.37
C ALA A 305 0.76 4.45 30.16
N PHE A 306 -0.55 4.65 30.16
CA PHE A 306 -1.51 3.75 30.78
C PHE A 306 -1.43 2.34 30.18
N LYS A 307 -1.48 2.23 28.84
CA LYS A 307 -1.40 0.93 28.16
C LYS A 307 -0.05 0.24 28.41
N LYS A 308 1.06 0.98 28.32
CA LYS A 308 2.41 0.45 28.60
C LYS A 308 2.51 -0.12 30.02
N TYR A 309 1.91 0.55 31.01
CA TYR A 309 1.85 0.04 32.37
C TYR A 309 0.98 -1.23 32.44
N MET A 310 -0.25 -1.21 31.90
CA MET A 310 -1.16 -2.36 31.94
C MET A 310 -0.57 -3.60 31.23
N ASP A 311 0.14 -3.42 30.12
CA ASP A 311 0.81 -4.50 29.39
C ASP A 311 1.92 -5.19 30.22
N SER A 312 2.44 -4.52 31.26
CA SER A 312 3.43 -5.08 32.18
C SER A 312 2.82 -5.83 33.38
N THR A 313 1.51 -5.74 33.57
CA THR A 313 0.80 -6.38 34.70
C THR A 313 0.42 -7.83 34.40
N THR A 314 0.12 -8.60 35.44
CA THR A 314 -0.34 -10.00 35.31
C THR A 314 -1.77 -10.20 35.85
N PRO A 315 -2.50 -11.21 35.34
CA PRO A 315 -3.80 -11.60 35.90
C PRO A 315 -3.67 -11.97 37.39
N GLY A 316 -4.61 -11.49 38.22
CA GLY A 316 -4.60 -11.67 39.67
C GLY A 316 -3.76 -10.65 40.44
N GLN A 317 -2.94 -9.84 39.77
CA GLN A 317 -2.23 -8.72 40.40
C GLN A 317 -3.25 -7.66 40.87
N THR A 318 -3.05 -7.14 42.08
CA THR A 318 -3.82 -5.98 42.56
C THR A 318 -3.02 -4.71 42.33
N ILE A 319 -3.63 -3.74 41.66
CA ILE A 319 -3.07 -2.42 41.38
C ILE A 319 -3.87 -1.33 42.10
N THR A 320 -3.21 -0.24 42.47
CA THR A 320 -3.84 0.94 43.07
C THR A 320 -4.02 2.02 42.02
N VAL A 321 -5.27 2.33 41.67
CA VAL A 321 -5.64 3.29 40.63
C VAL A 321 -6.03 4.62 41.28
N TYR A 322 -5.40 5.71 40.85
CA TYR A 322 -5.69 7.07 41.29
C TYR A 322 -6.46 7.81 40.20
N VAL A 323 -7.62 8.36 40.57
CA VAL A 323 -8.52 9.03 39.63
C VAL A 323 -8.92 10.43 40.08
N TYR A 324 -9.16 11.32 39.11
CA TYR A 324 -9.95 12.53 39.31
C TYR A 324 -11.43 12.21 39.06
N ASN A 325 -12.29 12.49 40.05
CA ASN A 325 -13.74 12.21 39.97
C ASN A 325 -14.53 13.30 39.20
N ASN A 326 -13.98 14.52 39.06
CA ASN A 326 -14.63 15.62 38.35
C ASN A 326 -13.70 16.18 37.27
N THR A 327 -14.20 16.32 36.05
CA THR A 327 -13.50 16.87 34.88
C THR A 327 -13.20 18.36 35.02
N ASN A 328 -13.99 19.09 35.82
CA ASN A 328 -13.92 20.55 35.90
C ASN A 328 -13.05 21.06 37.07
N ASN A 329 -12.57 20.18 37.94
CA ASN A 329 -11.62 20.54 39.00
C ASN A 329 -10.89 19.29 39.50
N ALA A 330 -9.57 19.24 39.29
CA ALA A 330 -8.67 18.17 39.74
C ALA A 330 -8.57 18.03 41.29
N SER A 331 -9.44 18.69 42.04
CA SER A 331 -9.33 18.88 43.49
C SER A 331 -9.72 17.65 44.32
N LYS A 332 -10.37 16.64 43.74
CA LYS A 332 -10.76 15.42 44.46
C LYS A 332 -10.16 14.18 43.82
N VAL A 333 -9.08 13.70 44.42
CA VAL A 333 -8.44 12.42 44.09
C VAL A 333 -9.13 11.30 44.85
N GLU A 334 -9.56 10.27 44.13
CA GLU A 334 -10.09 9.03 44.70
C GLU A 334 -9.16 7.87 44.37
N VAL A 335 -9.09 6.89 45.26
CA VAL A 335 -8.13 5.79 45.18
C VAL A 335 -8.88 4.47 45.23
N TYR A 336 -8.57 3.59 44.29
CA TYR A 336 -9.25 2.31 44.10
C TYR A 336 -8.23 1.18 44.01
N ASN A 337 -8.46 0.09 44.73
CA ASN A 337 -7.68 -1.13 44.56
C ASN A 337 -8.42 -2.06 43.61
N VAL A 338 -7.76 -2.44 42.51
CA VAL A 338 -8.36 -3.23 41.44
C VAL A 338 -7.54 -4.50 41.27
N THR A 339 -8.16 -5.66 41.50
CA THR A 339 -7.54 -6.96 41.25
C THR A 339 -7.82 -7.39 39.81
N LEU A 340 -6.79 -7.43 38.98
CA LEU A 340 -6.89 -7.63 37.55
C LEU A 340 -7.34 -9.06 37.20
N THR A 341 -8.11 -9.18 36.11
CA THR A 341 -8.50 -10.48 35.53
C THR A 341 -7.68 -10.80 34.28
N HIS A 342 -7.93 -11.94 33.66
CA HIS A 342 -7.28 -12.32 32.41
C HIS A 342 -7.75 -11.44 31.25
N SER A 343 -6.81 -10.93 30.45
CA SER A 343 -7.14 -10.20 29.23
C SER A 343 -7.79 -11.11 28.18
N PRO A 344 -8.83 -10.66 27.45
CA PRO A 344 -9.33 -11.38 26.29
C PRO A 344 -8.32 -11.40 25.13
N ILE A 345 -7.31 -10.52 25.17
CA ILE A 345 -6.29 -10.35 24.13
C ILE A 345 -4.92 -10.28 24.83
N GLY A 346 -4.21 -11.40 24.87
CA GLY A 346 -2.86 -11.51 25.46
C GLY A 346 -2.83 -12.00 26.90
N ASN A 347 -1.63 -11.98 27.50
CA ASN A 347 -1.35 -12.53 28.83
C ASN A 347 -1.27 -11.47 29.95
N SER A 348 -1.54 -10.21 29.64
CA SER A 348 -1.50 -9.12 30.62
C SER A 348 -2.75 -9.09 31.50
N GLY A 349 -2.65 -8.39 32.63
CA GLY A 349 -3.79 -8.12 33.50
C GLY A 349 -4.80 -7.18 32.84
N PHE A 350 -6.09 -7.42 33.07
CA PHE A 350 -7.18 -6.65 32.48
C PHE A 350 -8.15 -6.15 33.55
N MET A 351 -8.47 -4.85 33.51
CA MET A 351 -9.39 -4.24 34.49
C MET A 351 -10.83 -4.08 33.97
N GLY A 352 -11.05 -4.15 32.65
CA GLY A 352 -12.39 -4.02 32.06
C GLY A 352 -12.91 -2.58 31.94
N VAL A 353 -12.09 -1.68 31.39
CA VAL A 353 -12.49 -0.29 31.07
C VAL A 353 -12.33 0.00 29.59
N GLU A 354 -13.24 0.80 29.05
CA GLU A 354 -13.07 1.51 27.79
C GLU A 354 -12.60 2.93 28.10
N VAL A 355 -11.56 3.39 27.41
CA VAL A 355 -10.84 4.59 27.79
C VAL A 355 -10.44 5.46 26.60
N SER A 356 -10.35 6.77 26.84
CA SER A 356 -9.81 7.76 25.90
C SER A 356 -8.77 8.66 26.58
N GLU A 357 -7.83 9.18 25.80
CA GLU A 357 -6.86 10.16 26.30
C GLU A 357 -7.56 11.47 26.68
N TYR A 358 -7.16 12.07 27.81
CA TYR A 358 -7.70 13.32 28.30
C TYR A 358 -6.59 14.28 28.71
N ILE A 359 -6.64 15.49 28.15
CA ILE A 359 -5.72 16.59 28.39
C ILE A 359 -6.57 17.85 28.50
N SER A 360 -6.53 18.52 29.66
CA SER A 360 -7.23 19.76 29.94
C SER A 360 -6.41 20.66 30.83
#